data_AF-A0A9D2JP91-F1
#
_entry.id   AF-A0A9D2JP91-F1
#
_cell.length_a   1.000
_cell.length_b   1.000
_cell.length_c   1.000
_cell.angle_alpha   90.00
_cell.angle_beta   90.00
_cell.angle_gamma   90.00
#
_symmetry.space_group_name_H-M   'P 1'
#
loop_
_entity.id
_entity.type
_entity.pdbx_description
1 polymer ?
#
loop_
_entity_poly.entity_id
_entity_poly.type
_entity_poly.pdbx_seq_one_letter_code
_entity_poly.pdbx_strand_id
1 'polypeptide(L)'
;MDRRFALPGEAARICVLDTFVAICAGLIIFPACFTFGVSPDSGPQLIFVTLPHVFQNMAGGRLWGALFFLFMTFASFTTVIAVFENLIATVMDQFGWTRRKTCLAGAAALIVLGLPCALGFNLLGGVQPLGPGSTILDFEDFLVSNLLLPVGSLIYLLFCVSRWGWGFGNYLQECNTGDGPKMPRALKIYFQFILPLLIAAILIQGLL
;
A
#
# COMPACT_ATOMS: atom_id res chain seq x y z
N MET A 1 -13.59 -0.55 -15.60
CA MET A 1 -12.77 -1.18 -16.65
C MET A 1 -13.70 -1.68 -17.75
N ASP A 2 -13.34 -1.47 -19.00
CA ASP A 2 -14.11 -1.99 -20.13
C ASP A 2 -14.02 -3.53 -20.14
N ARG A 3 -15.13 -4.25 -20.37
CA ARG A 3 -15.20 -5.74 -20.28
C ARG A 3 -14.34 -6.47 -21.33
N ARG A 4 -13.58 -5.72 -22.13
CA ARG A 4 -12.74 -6.19 -23.23
C ARG A 4 -11.38 -6.73 -22.78
N PHE A 5 -10.89 -6.31 -21.61
CA PHE A 5 -9.58 -6.71 -21.10
C PHE A 5 -9.68 -7.75 -19.99
N ALA A 6 -8.92 -8.84 -20.11
CA ALA A 6 -8.82 -9.84 -19.05
C ALA A 6 -8.12 -9.27 -17.81
N LEU A 7 -8.77 -9.36 -16.64
CA LEU A 7 -8.27 -8.89 -15.35
C LEU A 7 -6.86 -9.43 -14.98
N PRO A 8 -6.49 -10.69 -15.29
CA PRO A 8 -5.15 -11.21 -14.99
C PRO A 8 -4.04 -10.49 -15.74
N GLY A 9 -4.31 -10.01 -16.96
CA GLY A 9 -3.33 -9.29 -17.78
C GLY A 9 -3.00 -7.92 -17.19
N GLU A 10 -4.03 -7.20 -16.73
CA GLU A 10 -3.85 -5.90 -16.07
C GLU A 10 -3.19 -6.05 -14.70
N ALA A 11 -3.60 -7.05 -13.91
CA ALA A 11 -2.96 -7.35 -12.63
C ALA A 11 -1.46 -7.65 -12.80
N ALA A 12 -1.09 -8.48 -13.79
CA ALA A 12 0.30 -8.80 -14.07
C ALA A 12 1.11 -7.56 -14.47
N ARG A 13 0.56 -6.68 -15.31
CA ARG A 13 1.22 -5.42 -15.71
C ARG A 13 1.48 -4.51 -14.52
N ILE A 14 0.48 -4.34 -13.65
CA ILE A 14 0.61 -3.53 -12.43
C ILE A 14 1.70 -4.11 -11.52
N CYS A 15 1.67 -5.42 -11.24
CA CYS A 15 2.68 -6.06 -10.39
C CYS A 15 4.11 -5.94 -10.95
N VAL A 16 4.28 -6.13 -12.27
CA VAL A 16 5.59 -6.02 -12.92
C VAL A 16 6.11 -4.58 -12.87
N LEU A 17 5.25 -3.60 -13.15
CA LEU A 17 5.63 -2.18 -13.09
C LEU A 17 6.00 -1.76 -11.66
N ASP A 18 5.19 -2.14 -10.67
CA ASP A 18 5.44 -1.86 -9.25
C ASP A 18 6.77 -2.46 -8.78
N THR A 19 6.99 -3.75 -9.08
CA THR A 19 8.24 -4.46 -8.73
C THR A 19 9.45 -3.82 -9.41
N PHE A 20 9.32 -3.44 -10.69
CA PHE A 20 10.40 -2.81 -11.44
C PHE A 20 10.78 -1.45 -10.84
N VAL A 21 9.80 -0.63 -10.46
CA VAL A 21 10.03 0.66 -9.81
C VAL A 21 10.67 0.46 -8.43
N ALA A 22 10.21 -0.52 -7.65
CA ALA A 22 10.78 -0.85 -6.33
C ALA A 22 12.26 -1.27 -6.43
N ILE A 23 12.61 -2.12 -7.40
CA ILE A 23 14.01 -2.55 -7.63
C ILE A 23 14.87 -1.35 -8.04
N CYS A 24 14.40 -0.51 -8.96
CA CYS A 24 15.11 0.69 -9.38
C CYS A 24 15.34 1.64 -8.19
N ALA A 25 14.32 1.86 -7.36
CA ALA A 25 14.43 2.71 -6.18
C ALA A 25 15.44 2.15 -5.16
N GLY A 26 15.41 0.84 -4.88
CA GLY A 26 16.38 0.20 -3.99
C GLY A 26 17.81 0.30 -4.50
N LEU A 27 18.03 0.10 -5.81
CA LEU A 27 19.35 0.21 -6.43
C LEU A 27 19.90 1.64 -6.40
N ILE A 28 19.05 2.66 -6.33
CA ILE A 28 19.47 4.06 -6.18
C ILE A 28 19.74 4.40 -4.70
N ILE A 29 18.85 3.97 -3.80
CA ILE A 29 18.88 4.37 -2.39
C ILE A 29 20.00 3.65 -1.63
N PHE A 30 20.18 2.33 -1.77
CA PHE A 30 21.17 1.60 -0.96
C PHE A 30 22.63 2.05 -1.22
N PRO A 31 23.10 2.19 -2.47
CA PRO A 31 24.46 2.68 -2.72
C PRO A 31 24.67 4.11 -2.23
N ALA A 32 23.64 4.95 -2.32
CA ALA A 32 23.65 6.28 -1.74
C ALA A 32 23.81 6.22 -0.20
N CYS A 33 23.03 5.40 0.50
CA CYS A 33 23.16 5.22 1.95
C CYS A 33 24.58 4.79 2.35
N PHE A 34 25.16 3.80 1.65
CA PHE A 34 26.54 3.32 1.93
C PHE A 34 27.61 4.37 1.64
N THR A 35 27.47 5.14 0.57
CA THR A 35 28.45 6.17 0.18
C THR A 35 28.47 7.33 1.16
N PHE A 36 27.31 7.72 1.70
CA PHE A 36 27.18 8.84 2.62
C PHE A 36 27.15 8.43 4.11
N GLY A 37 27.36 7.14 4.41
CA GLY A 37 27.44 6.64 5.79
C GLY A 37 26.13 6.73 6.57
N VAL A 38 24.98 6.75 5.88
CA VAL A 38 23.67 6.80 6.51
C VAL A 38 23.15 5.38 6.73
N SER A 39 22.63 5.10 7.94
CA SER A 39 22.02 3.81 8.25
C SER A 39 20.77 3.58 7.40
N PRO A 40 20.67 2.49 6.62
CA PRO A 40 19.47 2.19 5.83
C PRO A 40 18.24 1.89 6.69
N ASP A 41 18.43 1.62 7.99
CA ASP A 41 17.37 1.26 8.94
C ASP A 41 16.61 2.47 9.53
N SER A 42 16.80 3.68 8.98
CA SER A 42 16.16 4.91 9.49
C SER A 42 14.67 5.06 9.12
N GLY A 43 14.04 4.02 8.57
CA GLY A 43 12.60 3.98 8.29
C GLY A 43 12.12 5.13 7.39
N PRO A 44 10.90 5.69 7.64
CA PRO A 44 10.34 6.78 6.83
C PRO A 44 11.23 8.03 6.77
N GLN A 45 12.08 8.25 7.77
CA GLN A 45 12.99 9.40 7.83
C GLN A 45 14.14 9.28 6.82
N LEU A 46 14.45 8.07 6.34
CA LEU A 46 15.54 7.81 5.40
C LEU A 46 15.41 8.67 4.14
N ILE A 47 14.21 8.78 3.60
CA ILE A 47 13.93 9.56 2.39
C ILE A 47 14.15 11.06 2.62
N PHE A 48 13.77 11.58 3.80
CA PHE A 48 13.84 13.01 4.11
C PHE A 48 15.21 13.46 4.64
N VAL A 49 16.04 12.54 5.12
CA VAL A 49 17.38 12.85 5.62
C VAL A 49 18.46 12.47 4.60
N THR A 50 18.38 11.25 4.06
CA THR A 50 19.44 10.69 3.20
C THR A 50 19.42 11.30 1.80
N LEU A 51 18.24 11.40 1.17
CA LEU A 51 18.16 11.85 -0.22
C LEU A 51 18.55 13.33 -0.39
N PRO A 52 18.15 14.27 0.49
CA PRO A 52 18.66 15.64 0.40
C PRO A 52 20.18 15.72 0.54
N HIS A 53 20.78 14.91 1.41
CA HIS A 53 22.24 14.85 1.58
C HIS A 53 22.94 14.32 0.31
N VAL A 54 22.35 13.31 -0.33
CA VAL A 54 22.83 12.79 -1.64
C VAL A 54 22.77 13.90 -2.69
N PHE A 55 21.62 14.57 -2.82
CA PHE A 55 21.45 15.61 -3.81
C PHE A 55 22.43 16.77 -3.60
N GLN A 56 22.71 17.18 -2.37
CA GLN A 56 23.68 18.25 -2.08
C GLN A 56 25.09 17.95 -2.62
N ASN A 57 25.49 16.68 -2.64
CA ASN A 57 26.80 16.25 -3.13
C ASN A 57 26.82 16.02 -4.66
N MET A 58 25.69 16.15 -5.35
CA MET A 58 25.58 16.06 -6.81
C MET A 58 25.65 17.43 -7.46
N ALA A 59 26.31 17.52 -8.63
CA ALA A 59 26.27 18.72 -9.46
C ALA A 59 24.82 19.02 -9.87
N GLY A 60 24.33 20.23 -9.54
CA GLY A 60 22.92 20.59 -9.79
C GLY A 60 21.93 19.94 -8.81
N GLY A 61 22.39 19.48 -7.65
CA GLY A 61 21.59 18.84 -6.60
C GLY A 61 20.24 19.47 -6.28
N ARG A 62 20.19 20.81 -6.25
CA ARG A 62 18.95 21.55 -5.98
C ARG A 62 17.86 21.30 -7.03
N LEU A 63 18.23 21.16 -8.30
CA LEU A 63 17.29 20.86 -9.37
C LEU A 63 16.77 19.42 -9.25
N TRP A 64 17.68 18.46 -9.05
CA TRP A 64 17.32 17.05 -8.91
C TRP A 64 16.47 16.78 -7.66
N GLY A 65 16.81 17.39 -6.53
CA GLY A 65 16.02 17.30 -5.31
C GLY A 65 14.63 17.93 -5.46
N ALA A 66 14.52 19.09 -6.13
CA ALA A 66 13.22 19.71 -6.39
C ALA A 66 12.33 18.84 -7.28
N LEU A 67 12.88 18.26 -8.35
CA LEU A 67 12.14 17.34 -9.22
C LEU A 67 11.73 16.06 -8.48
N PHE A 68 12.61 15.53 -7.63
CA PHE A 68 12.31 14.33 -6.85
C PHE A 68 11.12 14.55 -5.89
N PHE A 69 11.15 15.60 -5.08
CA PHE A 69 10.03 15.90 -4.18
C PHE A 69 8.75 16.27 -4.93
N LEU A 70 8.85 16.91 -6.09
CA LEU A 70 7.70 17.19 -6.94
C LEU A 70 7.04 15.89 -7.44
N PHE A 71 7.82 14.95 -7.98
CA PHE A 71 7.30 13.67 -8.45
C PHE A 71 6.80 12.78 -7.31
N MET A 72 7.49 12.77 -6.16
CA MET A 72 7.02 12.09 -4.95
C MET A 72 5.66 12.63 -4.51
N THR A 73 5.48 13.95 -4.55
CA THR A 73 4.22 14.61 -4.20
C THR A 73 3.10 14.15 -5.15
N PHE A 74 3.33 14.18 -6.46
CA PHE A 74 2.34 13.68 -7.43
C PHE A 74 2.01 12.19 -7.23
N ALA A 75 3.02 11.35 -7.04
CA ALA A 75 2.84 9.93 -6.77
C ALA A 75 1.99 9.71 -5.51
N SER A 76 2.32 10.39 -4.40
CA SER A 76 1.55 10.33 -3.16
C SER A 76 0.13 10.85 -3.31
N PHE A 77 -0.11 11.92 -4.07
CA PHE A 77 -1.48 12.40 -4.31
C PHE A 77 -2.30 11.39 -5.10
N THR A 78 -1.73 10.75 -6.12
CA THR A 78 -2.47 9.75 -6.92
C THR A 78 -2.91 8.54 -6.10
N THR A 79 -2.08 8.05 -5.18
CA THR A 79 -2.42 6.93 -4.30
C THR A 79 -3.50 7.30 -3.29
N VAL A 80 -3.36 8.47 -2.65
CA VAL A 80 -4.37 8.98 -1.70
C VAL A 80 -5.72 9.16 -2.39
N ILE A 81 -5.76 9.79 -3.58
CA ILE A 81 -7.01 9.98 -4.33
C ILE A 81 -7.67 8.64 -4.65
N ALA A 82 -6.90 7.63 -5.09
CA ALA A 82 -7.43 6.31 -5.40
C ALA A 82 -8.06 5.61 -4.19
N VAL A 83 -7.41 5.67 -3.02
CA VAL A 83 -7.94 5.11 -1.77
C VAL A 83 -9.19 5.85 -1.31
N PHE A 84 -9.17 7.19 -1.36
CA PHE A 84 -10.32 8.00 -0.98
C PHE A 84 -11.53 7.80 -1.88
N GLU A 85 -11.33 7.66 -3.19
CA GLU A 85 -12.43 7.40 -4.11
C GLU A 85 -13.09 6.05 -3.82
N ASN A 86 -12.31 5.01 -3.48
CA ASN A 86 -12.85 3.71 -3.08
C ASN A 86 -13.67 3.80 -1.77
N LEU A 87 -13.16 4.54 -0.78
CA LEU A 87 -13.87 4.77 0.49
C LEU A 87 -15.18 5.54 0.26
N ILE A 88 -15.12 6.64 -0.50
CA ILE A 88 -16.27 7.48 -0.81
C ILE A 88 -17.32 6.68 -1.58
N ALA A 89 -16.92 5.89 -2.57
CA ALA A 89 -17.83 5.04 -3.34
C ALA A 89 -18.56 4.04 -2.42
N THR A 90 -17.83 3.35 -1.55
CA THR A 90 -18.43 2.40 -0.59
C THR A 90 -19.43 3.07 0.35
N VAL A 91 -19.09 4.25 0.89
CA VAL A 91 -19.98 5.01 1.78
C VAL A 91 -21.20 5.54 1.01
N MET A 92 -21.03 6.00 -0.22
CA MET A 92 -22.14 6.44 -1.08
C MET A 92 -23.10 5.28 -1.39
N ASP A 93 -22.58 4.09 -1.69
CA ASP A 93 -23.39 2.92 -2.05
C ASP A 93 -24.12 2.33 -0.84
N GLN A 94 -23.50 2.31 0.35
CA GLN A 94 -24.11 1.78 1.57
C GLN A 94 -25.05 2.76 2.28
N PHE A 95 -24.68 4.04 2.37
CA PHE A 95 -25.44 5.05 3.12
C PHE A 95 -26.29 5.98 2.24
N GLY A 96 -26.16 5.89 0.91
CA GLY A 96 -26.92 6.73 -0.03
C GLY A 96 -26.54 8.21 0.04
N TRP A 97 -25.36 8.55 0.57
CA TRP A 97 -24.92 9.94 0.75
C TRP A 97 -24.56 10.60 -0.58
N THR A 98 -24.71 11.93 -0.64
CA THR A 98 -24.27 12.71 -1.80
C THR A 98 -22.75 12.88 -1.79
N ARG A 99 -22.12 12.78 -2.97
CA ARG A 99 -20.65 12.85 -3.15
C ARG A 99 -19.98 14.00 -2.39
N ARG A 100 -20.59 15.19 -2.41
CA ARG A 100 -20.05 16.38 -1.72
C ARG A 100 -19.99 16.21 -0.21
N LYS A 101 -21.02 15.62 0.40
CA LYS A 101 -21.06 15.38 1.86
C LYS A 101 -20.02 14.35 2.27
N THR A 102 -19.93 13.25 1.53
CA THR A 102 -18.96 12.17 1.80
C THR A 102 -17.52 12.64 1.63
N CYS A 103 -17.25 13.46 0.60
CA CYS A 103 -15.92 14.04 0.39
C CYS A 103 -15.51 15.00 1.52
N LEU A 104 -16.42 15.90 1.95
CA LEU A 104 -16.13 16.80 3.08
C LEU A 104 -15.90 16.03 4.39
N ALA A 105 -16.74 15.03 4.66
CA ALA A 105 -16.60 14.18 5.85
C ALA A 105 -15.29 13.39 5.82
N GLY A 106 -14.92 12.82 4.67
CA GLY A 106 -13.65 12.11 4.47
C GLY A 106 -12.44 13.02 4.66
N ALA A 107 -12.47 14.24 4.12
CA ALA A 107 -11.40 15.22 4.29
C ALA A 107 -11.25 15.66 5.76
N ALA A 108 -12.37 15.90 6.46
CA ALA A 108 -12.36 16.21 7.88
C ALA A 108 -11.80 15.05 8.71
N ALA A 109 -12.22 13.81 8.42
CA ALA A 109 -11.71 12.61 9.08
C ALA A 109 -10.21 12.43 8.85
N LEU A 110 -9.70 12.67 7.63
CA LEU A 110 -8.26 12.60 7.34
C LEU A 110 -7.46 13.60 8.18
N ILE A 111 -7.93 14.85 8.29
CA ILE A 111 -7.23 15.86 9.09
C ILE A 111 -7.24 15.44 10.56
N VAL A 112 -8.40 15.02 11.09
CA VAL A 112 -8.53 14.64 12.51
C VAL A 112 -7.72 13.38 12.85
N LEU A 113 -7.76 12.36 12.00
CA LEU A 113 -7.06 11.08 12.22
C LEU A 113 -5.56 11.19 11.90
N GLY A 114 -5.16 12.03 10.95
CA GLY A 114 -3.75 12.26 10.62
C GLY A 114 -3.01 13.19 11.60
N LEU A 115 -3.74 14.02 12.36
CA LEU A 115 -3.17 14.92 13.36
C LEU A 115 -2.40 14.17 14.47
N PRO A 116 -2.94 13.12 15.11
CA PRO A 116 -2.19 12.28 16.06
C PRO A 116 -0.89 11.74 15.47
N CYS A 117 -0.92 11.27 14.22
CA CYS A 117 0.25 10.75 13.52
C CYS A 117 1.33 11.82 13.33
N ALA A 118 0.94 13.03 12.87
CA ALA A 118 1.86 14.14 12.69
C ALA A 118 2.42 14.68 14.04
N LEU A 119 1.57 14.72 15.07
CA LEU A 119 1.94 15.18 16.41
C LEU A 119 2.75 14.13 17.20
N GLY A 120 2.67 12.86 16.81
CA GLY A 120 3.44 11.74 17.37
C GLY A 120 4.96 11.91 17.24
N PHE A 121 5.43 12.69 16.26
CA PHE A 121 6.84 13.01 16.07
C PHE A 121 7.36 14.16 16.95
N ASN A 122 6.47 14.86 17.68
CA ASN A 122 6.84 16.05 18.46
C ASN A 122 6.18 16.09 19.85
N LEU A 123 4.92 16.50 19.94
CA LEU A 123 4.21 16.70 21.22
C LEU A 123 3.74 15.40 21.89
N LEU A 124 3.40 14.38 21.09
CA LEU A 124 2.90 13.08 21.55
C LEU A 124 3.99 11.99 21.53
N GLY A 125 5.27 12.34 21.39
CA GLY A 125 6.38 11.37 21.33
C GLY A 125 6.58 10.54 22.62
N GLY A 126 5.92 10.92 23.71
CA GLY A 126 5.83 10.13 24.94
C GLY A 126 4.72 9.06 24.93
N VAL A 127 3.79 9.11 23.98
CA VAL A 127 2.76 8.08 23.79
C VAL A 127 3.34 6.99 22.89
N GLN A 128 3.83 5.93 23.52
CA GLN A 128 4.54 4.83 22.88
C GLN A 128 3.69 3.55 22.99
N PRO A 129 2.65 3.41 22.14
CA PRO A 129 1.66 2.33 22.28
C PRO A 129 2.21 0.93 21.95
N LEU A 130 3.36 0.82 21.26
CA LEU A 130 3.98 -0.45 20.85
C LEU A 130 5.25 -0.81 21.63
N GLY A 131 5.63 -0.01 22.63
CA GLY A 131 6.83 -0.22 23.46
C GLY A 131 7.87 0.91 23.37
N PRO A 132 8.99 0.80 24.10
CA PRO A 132 9.96 1.89 24.20
C PRO A 132 10.54 2.28 22.82
N GLY A 133 10.26 3.50 22.38
CA GLY A 133 10.75 4.07 21.11
C GLY A 133 9.79 3.99 19.92
N SER A 134 8.60 3.38 20.06
CA SER A 134 7.60 3.34 18.98
C SER A 134 6.85 4.67 18.86
N THR A 135 6.63 5.16 17.65
CA THR A 135 5.78 6.33 17.36
C THR A 135 4.33 5.91 17.12
N ILE A 136 3.41 6.88 17.11
CA ILE A 136 2.00 6.67 16.73
C ILE A 136 1.90 6.15 15.29
N LEU A 137 2.81 6.58 14.40
CA LEU A 137 2.87 6.09 13.02
C LEU A 137 3.17 4.60 12.96
N ASP A 138 4.10 4.11 13.78
CA ASP A 138 4.46 2.68 13.79
C ASP A 138 3.29 1.81 14.26
N PHE A 139 2.44 2.34 15.15
CA PHE A 139 1.22 1.68 15.59
C PHE A 139 0.12 1.66 14.53
N GLU A 140 -0.09 2.77 13.83
CA GLU A 140 -1.02 2.81 12.70
C GLU A 140 -0.55 1.89 11.58
N ASP A 141 0.74 1.87 11.27
CA ASP A 141 1.31 0.94 10.29
C ASP A 141 1.18 -0.52 10.74
N PHE A 142 1.41 -0.82 12.02
CA PHE A 142 1.16 -2.16 12.56
C PHE A 142 -0.30 -2.59 12.39
N LEU A 143 -1.26 -1.74 12.80
CA LEU A 143 -2.68 -2.05 12.69
C LEU A 143 -3.12 -2.22 11.24
N VAL A 144 -2.66 -1.37 10.33
CA VAL A 144 -3.11 -1.39 8.94
C VAL A 144 -2.34 -2.43 8.14
N SER A 145 -1.01 -2.33 8.11
CA SER A 145 -0.13 -3.12 7.24
C SER A 145 0.08 -4.55 7.73
N ASN A 146 0.17 -4.76 9.06
CA ASN A 146 0.41 -6.10 9.61
C ASN A 146 -0.88 -6.85 10.00
N LEU A 147 -1.96 -6.14 10.33
CA LEU A 147 -3.21 -6.76 10.76
C LEU A 147 -4.35 -6.63 9.74
N LEU A 148 -4.81 -5.42 9.42
CA LEU A 148 -6.00 -5.21 8.58
C LEU A 148 -5.81 -5.68 7.14
N LEU A 149 -4.68 -5.38 6.49
CA LEU A 149 -4.43 -5.79 5.11
C LEU A 149 -4.30 -7.32 4.98
N PRO A 150 -3.51 -8.04 5.81
CA PRO A 150 -3.44 -9.50 5.75
C PRO A 150 -4.77 -10.16 6.10
N VAL A 151 -5.46 -9.75 7.18
CA VAL A 151 -6.77 -10.30 7.55
C VAL A 151 -7.80 -10.04 6.46
N GLY A 152 -7.87 -8.82 5.93
CA GLY A 152 -8.77 -8.47 4.85
C GLY A 152 -8.51 -9.31 3.60
N SER A 153 -7.24 -9.47 3.21
CA SER A 153 -6.87 -10.32 2.08
C SER A 153 -7.23 -11.79 2.29
N LEU A 154 -7.10 -12.30 3.52
CA LEU A 154 -7.50 -13.67 3.87
C LEU A 154 -9.01 -13.85 3.77
N ILE A 155 -9.81 -12.89 4.25
CA ILE A 155 -11.28 -12.93 4.13
C ILE A 155 -11.69 -12.92 2.65
N TYR A 156 -11.12 -12.03 1.84
CA TYR A 156 -11.40 -11.99 0.40
C TYR A 156 -11.00 -13.29 -0.30
N LEU A 157 -9.82 -13.84 0.02
CA LEU A 157 -9.34 -15.10 -0.53
C LEU A 157 -10.26 -16.27 -0.15
N LEU A 158 -10.63 -16.39 1.13
CA LEU A 158 -11.54 -17.42 1.61
C LEU A 158 -12.92 -17.27 0.95
N PHE A 159 -13.40 -16.06 0.72
CA PHE A 159 -14.63 -15.81 0.00
C PHE A 159 -14.57 -16.22 -1.48
N CYS A 160 -13.43 -15.99 -2.16
CA CYS A 160 -13.21 -16.43 -3.55
C CYS A 160 -13.06 -17.95 -3.68
N VAL A 161 -12.48 -18.62 -2.69
CA VAL A 161 -12.15 -20.06 -2.73
C VAL A 161 -13.26 -20.94 -2.14
N SER A 162 -13.93 -20.49 -1.08
CA SER A 162 -14.92 -21.27 -0.35
C SER A 162 -16.18 -21.52 -1.18
N ARG A 163 -16.76 -22.72 -1.02
CA ARG A 163 -18.05 -23.10 -1.62
C ARG A 163 -19.25 -22.29 -1.08
N TRP A 164 -19.09 -21.64 0.07
CA TRP A 164 -20.11 -20.78 0.69
C TRP A 164 -20.03 -19.31 0.25
N GLY A 165 -18.98 -18.91 -0.47
CA GLY A 165 -18.81 -17.57 -1.02
C GLY A 165 -19.10 -17.53 -2.51
N TRP A 166 -18.17 -16.94 -3.28
CA TRP A 166 -18.28 -16.82 -4.74
C TRP A 166 -18.04 -18.18 -5.44
N GLY A 167 -17.23 -19.04 -4.84
CA GLY A 167 -16.81 -20.32 -5.39
C GLY A 167 -15.78 -20.16 -6.52
N PHE A 168 -14.69 -20.94 -6.43
CA PHE A 168 -13.57 -20.86 -7.37
C PHE A 168 -13.97 -21.03 -8.85
N GLY A 169 -15.08 -21.74 -9.13
CA GLY A 169 -15.60 -21.92 -10.48
C GLY A 169 -16.17 -20.64 -11.11
N ASN A 170 -16.95 -19.88 -10.35
CA ASN A 170 -17.54 -18.62 -10.81
C ASN A 170 -16.48 -17.51 -10.81
N TYR A 171 -15.55 -17.52 -9.85
CA TYR A 171 -14.39 -16.62 -9.84
C TYR A 171 -13.53 -16.78 -11.10
N LEU A 172 -13.25 -18.02 -11.50
CA LEU A 172 -12.48 -18.32 -12.70
C LEU A 172 -13.22 -17.90 -13.99
N GLN A 173 -14.55 -17.96 -14.01
CA GLN A 173 -15.35 -17.47 -15.15
C GLN A 173 -15.32 -15.94 -15.23
N GLU A 174 -15.47 -15.25 -14.10
CA GLU A 174 -15.43 -13.78 -14.04
C GLU A 174 -14.04 -13.24 -14.42
N CYS A 175 -12.97 -13.81 -13.84
CA CYS A 175 -11.60 -13.39 -14.14
C CYS A 175 -11.17 -13.68 -15.59
N ASN A 176 -11.76 -14.68 -16.24
CA ASN A 176 -11.49 -15.00 -17.64
C ASN A 176 -12.51 -14.39 -18.61
N THR A 177 -13.36 -13.47 -18.15
CA THR A 177 -14.24 -12.69 -19.03
C THR A 177 -13.42 -11.59 -19.71
N GLY A 178 -13.44 -11.56 -21.05
CA GLY A 178 -12.65 -10.65 -21.89
C GLY A 178 -11.52 -11.35 -22.67
N ASP A 179 -10.82 -10.61 -23.53
CA ASP A 179 -9.67 -11.11 -24.29
C ASP A 179 -8.35 -10.88 -23.53
N GLY A 180 -7.52 -11.91 -23.41
CA GLY A 180 -6.22 -11.85 -22.71
C GLY A 180 -5.75 -13.17 -22.10
N PRO A 181 -4.61 -13.18 -21.37
CA PRO A 181 -4.08 -14.37 -20.73
C PRO A 181 -5.05 -14.91 -19.68
N LYS A 182 -5.48 -16.15 -19.87
CA LYS A 182 -6.46 -16.82 -19.00
C LYS A 182 -5.77 -17.43 -17.78
N MET A 183 -6.42 -17.30 -16.63
CA MET A 183 -5.95 -17.87 -15.37
C MET A 183 -6.05 -19.41 -15.42
N PRO A 184 -4.95 -20.16 -15.25
CA PRO A 184 -4.98 -21.61 -15.30
C PRO A 184 -5.64 -22.21 -14.05
N ARG A 185 -6.45 -23.25 -14.26
CA ARG A 185 -7.11 -24.02 -13.18
C ARG A 185 -6.12 -24.64 -12.18
N ALA A 186 -4.86 -24.84 -12.58
CA ALA A 186 -3.79 -25.35 -11.71
C ALA A 186 -3.47 -24.40 -10.54
N LEU A 187 -3.67 -23.10 -10.71
CA LEU A 187 -3.48 -22.12 -9.63
C LEU A 187 -4.51 -22.30 -8.51
N LYS A 188 -5.59 -23.06 -8.71
CA LYS A 188 -6.57 -23.36 -7.66
C LYS A 188 -5.92 -23.88 -6.39
N ILE A 189 -4.96 -24.79 -6.51
CA ILE A 189 -4.27 -25.39 -5.36
C ILE A 189 -3.43 -24.32 -4.65
N TYR A 190 -2.80 -23.42 -5.41
CA TYR A 190 -2.04 -22.29 -4.89
C TYR A 190 -2.93 -21.33 -4.10
N PHE A 191 -4.05 -20.88 -4.68
CA PHE A 191 -5.00 -19.99 -4.01
C PHE A 191 -5.74 -20.64 -2.84
N GLN A 192 -5.97 -21.95 -2.88
CA GLN A 192 -6.74 -22.66 -1.85
C GLN A 192 -5.91 -23.07 -0.63
N PHE A 193 -4.62 -23.37 -0.80
CA PHE A 193 -3.78 -23.91 0.28
C PHE A 193 -2.50 -23.11 0.53
N ILE A 194 -1.77 -22.72 -0.52
CA ILE A 194 -0.45 -22.08 -0.36
C ILE A 194 -0.61 -20.62 0.08
N LEU A 195 -1.45 -19.86 -0.63
CA LEU A 195 -1.67 -18.45 -0.38
C LEU A 195 -2.27 -18.13 1.01
N PRO A 196 -3.29 -18.84 1.52
CA PRO A 196 -3.79 -18.57 2.87
C PRO A 196 -2.78 -18.96 3.96
N LEU A 197 -1.95 -19.98 3.73
CA LEU A 197 -0.90 -20.39 4.66
C LEU A 197 0.23 -19.35 4.71
N LEU A 198 0.62 -18.78 3.56
CA LEU A 198 1.56 -17.65 3.49
C LEU A 198 1.02 -16.42 4.22
N ILE A 199 -0.25 -16.05 4.00
CA ILE A 199 -0.88 -14.90 4.68
C ILE A 199 -0.94 -15.14 6.19
N ALA A 200 -1.28 -16.37 6.62
CA ALA A 200 -1.27 -16.73 8.04
C ALA A 200 0.14 -16.65 8.64
N ALA A 201 1.17 -17.08 7.92
CA ALA A 201 2.56 -16.96 8.36
C ALA A 201 2.99 -15.49 8.51
N ILE A 202 2.63 -14.63 7.54
CA ILE A 202 2.89 -13.18 7.61
C ILE A 202 2.17 -12.56 8.81
N LEU A 203 0.92 -12.95 9.07
CA LEU A 203 0.16 -12.43 10.21
C LEU A 203 0.76 -12.86 11.55
N ILE A 204 1.23 -14.11 11.66
CA ILE A 204 1.93 -14.58 12.85
C ILE A 204 3.26 -13.83 13.04
N GLN A 205 4.03 -13.64 11.96
CA GLN A 205 5.29 -12.91 12.01
C GLN A 205 5.07 -11.43 12.33
N GLY A 206 4.02 -10.82 11.80
CA GLY A 206 3.65 -9.44 12.08
C GLY A 206 3.11 -9.24 13.49
N LEU A 207 2.80 -10.30 14.25
CA LEU A 207 2.33 -10.24 15.64
C LEU A 207 3.44 -10.58 16.67
N LEU A 208 4.56 -11.14 16.22
CA LEU A 208 5.72 -11.55 17.01
C LEU A 208 6.76 -10.42 17.09
#